data_AF-A0A316V5H9-F1
#
_entry.id   AF-A0A316V5H9-F1
#
_cell.length_a   1.000
_cell.length_b   1.000
_cell.length_c   1.000
_cell.angle_alpha   90.00
_cell.angle_beta   90.00
_cell.angle_gamma   90.00
#
_symmetry.space_group_name_H-M   'P 1'
#
loop_
_entity.id
_entity.type
_entity.pdbx_description
1 polymer ?
#
loop_
_entity_poly.entity_id
_entity_poly.type
_entity_poly.pdbx_seq_one_letter_code
_entity_poly.pdbx_strand_id
1 'polypeptide(L)'
;PIHAYLPIPPLTLIHAIVVSHNSLLITGYLTHNKGKLNLATSIFFNQLLLFGPLSVIAAMLGEPCPLLIAPEFIYIYAGVHIFNVLSGLGSALIGISQTGGAGFLLDTLFVAVDAFARVDGIAVLGVEVVRNHANPIVSGSPFAALLIGTGVGVGSLLMLGLISFESTEWNLRTPLWLKTPSLLVGPDYISSFLATLAYYVLTS
;
A
#
# COMPACT_ATOMS: atom_id res chain seq x y z
N PRO A 1 1.88 16.30 17.79
CA PRO A 1 2.08 14.84 17.57
C PRO A 1 0.74 14.10 17.51
N ILE A 2 0.18 13.93 16.30
CA ILE A 2 -1.05 13.15 16.06
C ILE A 2 -0.87 11.68 16.48
N HIS A 3 0.38 11.19 16.48
CA HIS A 3 0.79 9.87 16.97
C HIS A 3 0.49 9.60 18.46
N ALA A 4 0.19 10.62 19.28
CA ALA A 4 -0.13 10.44 20.69
C ALA A 4 -1.58 10.00 20.96
N TYR A 5 -2.48 10.11 19.98
CA TYR A 5 -3.92 9.88 20.16
C TYR A 5 -4.50 8.73 19.33
N LEU A 6 -3.70 8.11 18.45
CA LEU A 6 -4.13 6.97 17.65
C LEU A 6 -3.65 5.67 18.30
N PRO A 7 -4.49 4.64 18.44
CA PRO A 7 -4.06 3.32 18.84
C PRO A 7 -3.29 2.67 17.67
N ILE A 8 -2.02 3.05 17.52
CA ILE A 8 -1.15 2.65 16.40
C ILE A 8 -1.11 1.12 16.25
N PRO A 9 -0.95 0.30 17.31
CA PRO A 9 -0.85 -1.15 17.11
C PRO A 9 -2.17 -1.80 16.62
N PRO A 10 -3.36 -1.51 17.20
CA PRO A 10 -4.63 -1.97 16.63
C PRO A 10 -4.88 -1.50 15.20
N LEU A 11 -4.58 -0.22 14.88
CA LEU A 11 -4.80 0.31 13.54
C LEU A 11 -3.90 -0.39 12.50
N THR A 12 -2.65 -0.66 12.86
CA THR A 12 -1.72 -1.44 12.00
C THR A 12 -2.22 -2.85 11.74
N LEU A 13 -2.80 -3.53 12.74
CA LEU A 13 -3.37 -4.86 12.55
C LEU A 13 -4.60 -4.84 11.63
N ILE A 14 -5.50 -3.89 11.83
CA ILE A 14 -6.68 -3.71 10.98
C ILE A 14 -6.25 -3.38 9.54
N HIS A 15 -5.29 -2.47 9.37
CA HIS A 15 -4.74 -2.13 8.07
C HIS A 15 -4.06 -3.34 7.41
N ALA A 16 -3.35 -4.19 8.17
CA ALA A 16 -2.81 -5.44 7.64
C ALA A 16 -3.90 -6.41 7.16
N ILE A 17 -5.05 -6.47 7.82
CA ILE A 17 -6.22 -7.23 7.35
C ILE A 17 -6.74 -6.64 6.03
N VAL A 18 -6.88 -5.33 5.93
CA VAL A 18 -7.33 -4.62 4.71
C VAL A 18 -6.39 -4.91 3.54
N VAL A 19 -5.08 -4.74 3.75
CA VAL A 19 -4.05 -5.00 2.73
C VAL A 19 -4.08 -6.47 2.30
N SER A 20 -4.22 -7.41 3.25
CA SER A 20 -4.38 -8.84 2.95
C SER A 20 -5.63 -9.10 2.12
N HIS A 21 -6.79 -8.55 2.51
CA HIS A 21 -8.05 -8.69 1.78
C HIS A 21 -7.93 -8.18 0.33
N ASN A 22 -7.41 -6.97 0.15
CA ASN A 22 -7.19 -6.37 -1.17
C ASN A 22 -6.22 -7.22 -2.02
N SER A 23 -5.13 -7.70 -1.42
CA SER A 23 -4.17 -8.60 -2.09
C SER A 23 -4.83 -9.89 -2.58
N LEU A 24 -5.72 -10.49 -1.77
CA LEU A 24 -6.43 -11.72 -2.11
C LEU A 24 -7.47 -11.49 -3.22
N LEU A 25 -8.13 -10.32 -3.25
CA LEU A 25 -9.03 -9.92 -4.33
C LEU A 25 -8.26 -9.70 -5.65
N ILE A 26 -7.17 -8.92 -5.62
CA ILE A 26 -6.34 -8.60 -6.78
C ILE A 26 -5.75 -9.86 -7.40
N THR A 27 -5.18 -10.75 -6.57
CA THR A 27 -4.56 -12.00 -7.04
C THR A 27 -5.59 -13.06 -7.40
N GLY A 28 -6.84 -12.93 -6.95
CA GLY A 28 -7.85 -13.97 -7.08
C GLY A 28 -7.51 -15.25 -6.30
N TYR A 29 -6.59 -15.20 -5.33
CA TYR A 29 -6.03 -16.37 -4.64
C TYR A 29 -7.10 -17.30 -4.05
N LEU A 30 -8.16 -16.75 -3.46
CA LEU A 30 -9.27 -17.52 -2.87
C LEU A 30 -10.45 -17.72 -3.82
N THR A 31 -10.40 -17.15 -5.02
CA THR A 31 -11.51 -17.17 -5.99
C THR A 31 -11.08 -17.86 -7.30
N HIS A 32 -10.89 -17.11 -8.37
CA HIS A 32 -10.67 -17.63 -9.73
C HIS A 32 -9.23 -18.15 -9.98
N ASN A 33 -8.30 -17.88 -9.06
CA ASN A 33 -6.93 -18.43 -9.06
C ASN A 33 -6.68 -19.41 -7.90
N LYS A 34 -7.74 -19.91 -7.25
CA LYS A 34 -7.63 -20.91 -6.19
C LYS A 34 -6.94 -22.17 -6.71
N GLY A 35 -5.83 -22.54 -6.05
CA GLY A 35 -5.00 -23.69 -6.41
C GLY A 35 -3.92 -23.42 -7.47
N LYS A 36 -3.88 -22.22 -8.08
CA LYS A 36 -2.82 -21.83 -9.04
C LYS A 36 -1.64 -21.13 -8.36
N LEU A 37 -1.89 -20.43 -7.26
CA LEU A 37 -0.90 -19.73 -6.47
C LEU A 37 -0.65 -20.49 -5.18
N ASN A 38 0.61 -20.68 -4.80
CA ASN A 38 0.95 -21.20 -3.48
C ASN A 38 0.95 -20.06 -2.44
N LEU A 39 0.89 -20.42 -1.16
CA LEU A 39 0.85 -19.45 -0.06
C LEU A 39 2.08 -18.53 -0.04
N ALA A 40 3.27 -19.05 -0.34
CA ALA A 40 4.50 -18.25 -0.37
C ALA A 40 4.46 -17.16 -1.45
N THR A 41 3.95 -17.48 -2.64
CA THR A 41 3.73 -16.52 -3.73
C THR A 41 2.68 -15.48 -3.34
N SER A 42 1.60 -15.89 -2.67
CA SER A 42 0.58 -14.95 -2.16
C SER A 42 1.14 -13.98 -1.12
N ILE A 43 1.96 -14.47 -0.19
CA ILE A 43 2.68 -13.64 0.79
C ILE A 43 3.60 -12.68 0.06
N PHE A 44 4.40 -13.16 -0.89
CA PHE A 44 5.31 -12.30 -1.66
C PHE A 44 4.55 -11.16 -2.36
N PHE A 45 3.42 -11.44 -3.02
CA PHE A 45 2.62 -10.39 -3.65
C PHE A 45 2.02 -9.42 -2.65
N ASN A 46 1.55 -9.91 -1.51
CA ASN A 46 1.08 -9.05 -0.42
C ASN A 46 2.18 -8.10 0.07
N GLN A 47 3.41 -8.60 0.25
CA GLN A 47 4.55 -7.77 0.64
C GLN A 47 4.97 -6.80 -0.47
N LEU A 48 4.94 -7.22 -1.74
CA LEU A 48 5.28 -6.39 -2.87
C LEU A 48 4.32 -5.20 -3.04
N LEU A 49 3.01 -5.43 -2.88
CA LEU A 49 2.01 -4.37 -2.97
C LEU A 49 2.19 -3.30 -1.90
N LEU A 50 2.63 -3.69 -0.71
CA LEU A 50 2.84 -2.78 0.41
C LEU A 50 4.20 -2.08 0.36
N PHE A 51 5.28 -2.84 0.18
CA PHE A 51 6.64 -2.35 0.34
C PHE A 51 7.37 -2.07 -0.97
N GLY A 52 6.93 -2.67 -2.08
CA GLY A 52 7.56 -2.44 -3.39
C GLY A 52 7.69 -0.95 -3.74
N PRO A 53 6.62 -0.14 -3.60
CA PRO A 53 6.71 1.28 -3.90
C PRO A 53 7.65 2.04 -2.96
N LEU A 54 7.65 1.67 -1.67
CA LEU A 54 8.55 2.24 -0.67
C LEU A 54 10.02 1.88 -0.97
N SER A 55 10.29 0.69 -1.51
CA SER A 55 11.62 0.31 -1.99
C SER A 55 12.09 1.16 -3.15
N VAL A 56 11.20 1.49 -4.10
CA VAL A 56 11.53 2.40 -5.21
C VAL A 56 11.79 3.82 -4.69
N ILE A 57 10.96 4.31 -3.78
CA ILE A 57 11.15 5.62 -3.15
C ILE A 57 12.47 5.71 -2.40
N ALA A 58 12.80 4.70 -1.60
CA ALA A 58 14.09 4.65 -0.90
C ALA A 58 15.25 4.64 -1.89
N ALA A 59 15.16 3.87 -2.98
CA ALA A 59 16.18 3.90 -4.04
C ALA A 59 16.30 5.28 -4.72
N MET A 60 15.18 5.97 -4.97
CA MET A 60 15.19 7.33 -5.54
C MET A 60 15.86 8.35 -4.60
N LEU A 61 15.73 8.16 -3.29
CA LEU A 61 16.36 8.99 -2.27
C LEU A 61 17.78 8.56 -1.92
N GLY A 62 18.24 7.39 -2.39
CA GLY A 62 19.51 6.83 -1.95
C GLY A 62 19.51 6.34 -0.49
N GLU A 63 18.32 6.03 0.04
CA GLU A 63 18.10 5.54 1.40
C GLU A 63 18.02 4.00 1.44
N PRO A 64 18.29 3.37 2.60
CA PRO A 64 18.11 1.93 2.77
C PRO A 64 16.68 1.48 2.48
N CYS A 65 16.54 0.31 1.85
CA CYS A 65 15.24 -0.28 1.56
C CYS A 65 14.45 -0.54 2.87
N PRO A 66 13.19 -0.06 2.99
CA PRO A 66 12.36 -0.24 4.18
C PRO A 66 12.19 -1.71 4.61
N LEU A 67 12.17 -2.63 3.66
CA LEU A 67 12.12 -4.08 3.91
C LEU A 67 13.33 -4.59 4.73
N LEU A 68 14.46 -3.91 4.68
CA LEU A 68 15.69 -4.33 5.35
C LEU A 68 15.84 -3.71 6.75
N ILE A 69 15.16 -2.58 7.01
CA ILE A 69 15.33 -1.81 8.24
C ILE A 69 14.18 -1.99 9.24
N ALA A 70 13.01 -2.44 8.79
CA ALA A 70 11.82 -2.60 9.64
C ALA A 70 11.17 -3.99 9.46
N PRO A 71 11.89 -5.08 9.79
CA PRO A 71 11.42 -6.46 9.60
C PRO A 71 10.16 -6.79 10.41
N GLU A 72 9.89 -6.07 11.50
CA GLU A 72 8.70 -6.23 12.31
C GLU A 72 7.40 -6.02 11.52
N PHE A 73 7.38 -5.08 10.57
CA PHE A 73 6.21 -4.87 9.73
C PHE A 73 6.05 -6.02 8.73
N ILE A 74 7.14 -6.56 8.19
CA ILE A 74 7.07 -7.74 7.33
C ILE A 74 6.40 -8.89 8.09
N TYR A 75 6.80 -9.14 9.34
CA TYR A 75 6.20 -10.19 10.15
C TYR A 75 4.72 -9.95 10.45
N ILE A 76 4.33 -8.71 10.75
CA ILE A 76 2.92 -8.38 11.01
C ILE A 76 2.07 -8.60 9.76
N TYR A 77 2.44 -8.02 8.61
CA TYR A 77 1.64 -8.12 7.40
C TYR A 77 1.63 -9.54 6.84
N ALA A 78 2.78 -10.23 6.83
CA ALA A 78 2.84 -11.63 6.40
C ALA A 78 2.06 -12.55 7.36
N GLY A 79 2.21 -12.35 8.67
CA GLY A 79 1.52 -13.13 9.70
C GLY A 79 0.01 -12.98 9.63
N VAL A 80 -0.49 -11.75 9.50
CA VAL A 80 -1.91 -11.47 9.29
C VAL A 80 -2.41 -12.07 7.99
N HIS A 81 -1.62 -11.99 6.90
CA HIS A 81 -2.00 -12.61 5.63
C HIS A 81 -2.10 -14.14 5.73
N ILE A 82 -1.13 -14.80 6.36
CA ILE A 82 -1.16 -16.24 6.64
C ILE A 82 -2.39 -16.59 7.48
N PHE A 83 -2.63 -15.85 8.56
CA PHE A 83 -3.79 -16.07 9.42
C PHE A 83 -5.09 -15.95 8.63
N ASN A 84 -5.26 -14.91 7.81
CA ASN A 84 -6.44 -14.72 6.98
C ASN A 84 -6.67 -15.88 6.01
N VAL A 85 -5.61 -16.38 5.38
CA VAL A 85 -5.70 -17.51 4.43
C VAL A 85 -6.01 -18.81 5.15
N LEU A 86 -5.31 -19.15 6.23
CA LEU A 86 -5.40 -20.46 6.87
C LEU A 86 -6.61 -20.60 7.81
N SER A 87 -7.05 -19.52 8.46
CA SER A 87 -8.22 -19.55 9.35
C SER A 87 -9.55 -19.53 8.60
N GLY A 88 -9.55 -19.21 7.29
CA GLY A 88 -10.76 -18.96 6.51
C GLY A 88 -11.33 -17.55 6.68
N LEU A 89 -10.76 -16.70 7.54
CA LEU A 89 -11.19 -15.31 7.70
C LEU A 89 -11.15 -14.53 6.38
N GLY A 90 -10.11 -14.71 5.56
CA GLY A 90 -10.00 -14.08 4.24
C GLY A 90 -11.14 -14.47 3.31
N SER A 91 -11.53 -15.75 3.29
CA SER A 91 -12.67 -16.24 2.51
C SER A 91 -13.99 -15.65 3.03
N ALA A 92 -14.16 -15.56 4.35
CA ALA A 92 -15.35 -14.97 4.95
C ALA A 92 -15.48 -13.48 4.61
N LEU A 93 -14.40 -12.71 4.71
CA LEU A 93 -14.38 -11.29 4.37
C LEU A 93 -14.68 -11.05 2.88
N ILE A 94 -14.10 -11.85 1.97
CA ILE A 94 -14.43 -11.80 0.54
C ILE A 94 -15.90 -12.18 0.29
N GLY A 95 -16.42 -13.17 1.02
CA GLY A 95 -17.83 -13.51 0.94
C GLY A 95 -18.73 -12.36 1.37
N ILE A 96 -18.40 -11.66 2.46
CA ILE A 96 -19.14 -10.50 2.97
C ILE A 96 -19.07 -9.34 1.97
N SER A 97 -17.90 -9.04 1.37
CA SER A 97 -17.77 -7.95 0.40
C SER A 97 -18.61 -8.16 -0.86
N GLN A 98 -19.01 -9.41 -1.15
CA GLN A 98 -19.92 -9.75 -2.24
C GLN A 98 -21.42 -9.66 -1.85
N THR A 99 -21.73 -9.40 -0.58
CA THR A 99 -23.11 -9.18 -0.12
C THR A 99 -23.49 -7.71 -0.18
N GLY A 100 -24.73 -7.36 -0.50
CA GLY A 100 -25.15 -5.97 -0.71
C GLY A 100 -24.86 -5.04 0.48
N GLY A 101 -25.76 -4.99 1.47
CA GLY A 101 -25.66 -4.02 2.59
C GLY A 101 -24.43 -4.22 3.49
N ALA A 102 -24.09 -5.48 3.81
CA ALA A 102 -22.95 -5.78 4.67
C ALA A 102 -21.60 -5.60 3.95
N GLY A 103 -21.53 -5.90 2.64
CA GLY A 103 -20.34 -5.61 1.83
C GLY A 103 -20.08 -4.12 1.73
N PHE A 104 -21.12 -3.30 1.50
CA PHE A 104 -20.96 -1.83 1.49
C PHE A 104 -20.37 -1.30 2.80
N LEU A 105 -20.83 -1.80 3.96
CA LEU A 105 -20.28 -1.40 5.27
C LEU A 105 -18.83 -1.85 5.45
N LEU A 106 -18.50 -3.07 5.02
CA LEU A 106 -17.14 -3.60 5.09
C LEU A 106 -16.18 -2.78 4.21
N ASP A 107 -16.58 -2.52 2.97
CA ASP A 107 -15.80 -1.74 2.00
C ASP A 107 -15.59 -0.31 2.52
N THR A 108 -16.63 0.31 3.10
CA THR A 108 -16.53 1.64 3.70
C THR A 108 -15.52 1.66 4.86
N LEU A 109 -15.57 0.65 5.75
CA LEU A 109 -14.61 0.51 6.84
C LEU A 109 -13.18 0.34 6.31
N PHE A 110 -13.01 -0.52 5.31
CA PHE A 110 -11.70 -0.82 4.73
C PHE A 110 -11.10 0.39 4.03
N VAL A 111 -11.91 1.13 3.26
CA VAL A 111 -11.50 2.39 2.62
C VAL A 111 -11.14 3.44 3.68
N ALA A 112 -11.89 3.55 4.78
CA ALA A 112 -11.57 4.49 5.84
C ALA A 112 -10.21 4.17 6.50
N VAL A 113 -9.97 2.89 6.82
CA VAL A 113 -8.69 2.43 7.40
C VAL A 113 -7.53 2.66 6.44
N ASP A 114 -7.70 2.32 5.15
CA ASP A 114 -6.70 2.56 4.11
C ASP A 114 -6.42 4.06 3.96
N ALA A 115 -7.44 4.91 3.95
CA ALA A 115 -7.28 6.36 3.87
C ALA A 115 -6.49 6.93 5.05
N PHE A 116 -6.77 6.50 6.28
CA PHE A 116 -6.01 6.90 7.46
C PHE A 116 -4.54 6.46 7.37
N ALA A 117 -4.29 5.19 7.06
CA ALA A 117 -2.94 4.66 6.94
C ALA A 117 -2.16 5.33 5.79
N ARG A 118 -2.84 5.62 4.67
CA ARG A 118 -2.27 6.31 3.52
C ARG A 118 -1.84 7.73 3.88
N VAL A 119 -2.67 8.50 4.58
CA VAL A 119 -2.34 9.87 5.00
C VAL A 119 -1.16 9.87 5.99
N ASP A 120 -1.13 8.93 6.93
CA ASP A 120 0.00 8.76 7.85
C ASP A 120 1.29 8.41 7.08
N GLY A 121 1.21 7.49 6.11
CA GLY A 121 2.31 7.15 5.22
C GLY A 121 2.81 8.34 4.40
N ILE A 122 1.90 9.12 3.80
CA ILE A 122 2.25 10.34 3.05
C ILE A 122 3.01 11.33 3.95
N ALA A 123 2.57 11.52 5.19
CA ALA A 123 3.23 12.41 6.13
C ALA A 123 4.63 11.87 6.51
N VAL A 124 4.69 10.67 7.10
CA VAL A 124 5.88 10.13 7.75
C VAL A 124 6.89 9.57 6.75
N LEU A 125 6.44 8.75 5.81
CA LEU A 125 7.29 8.07 4.83
C LEU A 125 7.45 8.87 3.53
N GLY A 126 6.63 9.92 3.35
CA GLY A 126 6.62 10.75 2.17
C GLY A 126 7.30 12.10 2.38
N VAL A 127 6.62 13.03 3.05
CA VAL A 127 7.08 14.42 3.20
C VAL A 127 8.20 14.53 4.23
N GLU A 128 8.04 13.93 5.41
CA GLU A 128 9.04 14.02 6.48
C GLU A 128 10.35 13.32 6.10
N VAL A 129 10.31 12.22 5.35
CA VAL A 129 11.54 11.55 4.90
C VAL A 129 12.37 12.46 3.99
N VAL A 130 11.71 13.24 3.12
CA VAL A 130 12.39 14.21 2.26
C VAL A 130 12.95 15.35 3.11
N ARG A 131 12.16 15.94 4.00
CA ARG A 131 12.61 17.07 4.86
C ARG A 131 13.78 16.71 5.77
N ASN A 132 13.81 15.47 6.25
CA ASN A 132 14.89 14.98 7.11
C ASN A 132 16.08 14.42 6.31
N HIS A 133 16.06 14.51 4.98
CA HIS A 133 17.10 13.98 4.13
C HIS A 133 18.44 14.71 4.35
N ALA A 134 19.54 13.96 4.37
CA ALA A 134 20.87 14.48 4.69
C ALA A 134 21.39 15.52 3.69
N ASN A 135 20.99 15.42 2.41
CA ASN A 135 21.32 16.40 1.38
C ASN A 135 20.37 17.62 1.45
N PRO A 136 20.89 18.85 1.71
CA PRO A 136 20.10 20.08 1.80
C PRO A 136 19.30 20.42 0.53
N ILE A 137 19.77 19.98 -0.64
CA ILE A 137 19.08 20.20 -1.92
C ILE A 137 17.79 19.39 -1.97
N VAL A 138 17.80 18.18 -1.42
CA VAL A 138 16.62 17.30 -1.39
C VAL A 138 15.67 17.76 -0.29
N SER A 139 16.18 18.01 0.92
CA SER A 139 15.33 18.42 2.05
C SER A 139 14.68 19.77 1.89
N GLY A 140 15.31 20.69 1.16
CA GLY A 140 14.73 21.98 0.81
C GLY A 140 13.83 21.96 -0.44
N SER A 141 13.61 20.82 -1.10
CA SER A 141 12.91 20.76 -2.39
C SER A 141 11.41 20.46 -2.23
N PRO A 142 10.51 21.43 -2.53
CA PRO A 142 9.07 21.18 -2.53
C PRO A 142 8.68 20.13 -3.56
N PHE A 143 9.36 20.12 -4.71
CA PHE A 143 9.11 19.15 -5.76
C PHE A 143 9.41 17.73 -5.28
N ALA A 144 10.53 17.52 -4.59
CA ALA A 144 10.87 16.21 -4.02
C ALA A 144 9.81 15.77 -3.00
N ALA A 145 9.40 16.67 -2.09
CA ALA A 145 8.40 16.36 -1.08
C ALA A 145 7.04 15.98 -1.70
N LEU A 146 6.58 16.74 -2.71
CA LEU A 146 5.33 16.47 -3.41
C LEU A 146 5.39 15.17 -4.21
N LEU A 147 6.49 14.93 -4.93
CA LEU A 147 6.67 13.71 -5.73
C LEU A 147 6.70 12.46 -4.85
N ILE A 148 7.53 12.47 -3.80
CA ILE A 148 7.71 11.33 -2.91
C ILE A 148 6.46 11.09 -2.09
N GLY A 149 5.86 12.13 -1.49
CA GLY A 149 4.61 11.99 -0.75
C GLY A 149 3.46 11.45 -1.60
N THR A 150 3.27 11.99 -2.81
CA THR A 150 2.26 11.46 -3.74
C THR A 150 2.56 10.01 -4.10
N GLY A 151 3.84 9.69 -4.35
CA GLY A 151 4.32 8.35 -4.65
C GLY A 151 4.03 7.34 -3.55
N VAL A 152 4.17 7.71 -2.27
CA VAL A 152 3.76 6.86 -1.14
C VAL A 152 2.26 6.57 -1.20
N GLY A 153 1.44 7.60 -1.48
CA GLY A 153 -0.01 7.47 -1.48
C GLY A 153 -0.60 6.57 -2.58
N VAL A 154 0.06 6.48 -3.74
CA VAL A 154 -0.44 5.69 -4.91
C VAL A 154 0.51 4.60 -5.39
N GLY A 155 1.59 4.37 -4.66
CA GLY A 155 2.69 3.51 -5.11
C GLY A 155 2.24 2.10 -5.48
N SER A 156 1.31 1.52 -4.71
CA SER A 156 0.78 0.18 -4.97
C SER A 156 0.11 0.09 -6.35
N LEU A 157 -0.61 1.14 -6.78
CA LEU A 157 -1.24 1.23 -8.10
C LEU A 157 -0.22 1.33 -9.24
N LEU A 158 0.92 1.98 -8.99
CA LEU A 158 2.02 2.04 -9.97
C LEU A 158 2.66 0.66 -10.18
N MET A 159 2.65 -0.17 -9.12
CA MET A 159 3.15 -1.54 -9.14
C MET A 159 2.14 -2.54 -9.74
N LEU A 160 0.84 -2.22 -9.66
CA LEU A 160 -0.19 -3.07 -10.26
C LEU A 160 0.02 -3.20 -11.78
N GLY A 161 0.01 -4.46 -12.22
CA GLY A 161 0.23 -4.80 -13.62
C GLY A 161 1.68 -4.75 -14.08
N LEU A 162 2.67 -4.49 -13.20
CA LEU A 162 4.09 -4.71 -13.52
C LEU A 162 4.47 -6.19 -13.49
N ILE A 163 3.83 -6.98 -12.62
CA ILE A 163 4.08 -8.42 -12.48
C ILE A 163 2.78 -9.17 -12.68
N SER A 164 2.86 -10.35 -13.29
CA SER A 164 1.75 -11.30 -13.39
C SER A 164 1.36 -11.83 -12.01
N PHE A 165 0.21 -11.41 -11.49
CA PHE A 165 -0.32 -11.88 -10.20
C PHE A 165 -1.13 -13.19 -10.29
N GLU A 166 -1.26 -13.75 -11.49
CA GLU A 166 -2.22 -14.84 -11.80
C GLU A 166 -1.56 -16.22 -11.87
N SER A 167 -0.23 -16.28 -11.84
CA SER A 167 0.54 -17.50 -12.02
C SER A 167 1.83 -17.51 -11.18
N THR A 168 2.40 -18.70 -11.01
CA THR A 168 3.77 -18.88 -10.48
C THR A 168 4.85 -18.52 -11.50
N GLU A 169 4.46 -18.24 -12.75
CA GLU A 169 5.35 -17.82 -13.83
C GLU A 169 5.40 -16.30 -13.91
N TRP A 170 6.46 -15.73 -13.38
CA TRP A 170 6.59 -14.29 -13.24
C TRP A 170 7.11 -13.67 -14.52
N ASN A 171 6.37 -12.70 -15.03
CA ASN A 171 6.75 -11.94 -16.20
C ASN A 171 6.61 -10.46 -15.88
N LEU A 172 7.62 -9.68 -16.27
CA LEU A 172 7.50 -8.23 -16.27
C LEU A 172 6.55 -7.82 -17.40
N ARG A 173 5.53 -7.07 -17.03
CA ARG A 173 4.51 -6.54 -17.95
C ARG A 173 4.65 -5.03 -18.00
N THR A 174 4.29 -4.46 -19.15
CA THR A 174 4.14 -3.00 -19.26
C THR A 174 3.02 -2.55 -18.32
N PRO A 175 3.28 -1.63 -17.38
CA PRO A 175 2.29 -1.23 -16.40
C PRO A 175 1.08 -0.55 -17.05
N LEU A 176 -0.09 -0.70 -16.41
CA LEU A 176 -1.36 -0.27 -16.98
C LEU A 176 -1.41 1.24 -17.22
N TRP A 177 -0.83 2.03 -16.33
CA TRP A 177 -0.79 3.49 -16.46
C TRP A 177 0.04 3.97 -17.65
N LEU A 178 0.99 3.17 -18.16
CA LEU A 178 1.74 3.51 -19.37
C LEU A 178 0.89 3.27 -20.63
N LYS A 179 0.04 2.24 -20.61
CA LYS A 179 -0.91 1.95 -21.70
C LYS A 179 -2.12 2.87 -21.66
N THR A 180 -2.51 3.31 -20.47
CA THR A 180 -3.71 4.13 -20.22
C THR A 180 -3.35 5.27 -19.25
N PRO A 181 -2.76 6.37 -19.76
CA PRO A 181 -2.28 7.48 -18.93
C PRO A 181 -3.37 8.18 -18.11
N SER A 182 -4.64 8.07 -18.50
CA SER A 182 -5.76 8.61 -17.73
C SER A 182 -5.89 8.00 -16.33
N LEU A 183 -5.28 6.84 -16.08
CA LEU A 183 -5.21 6.25 -14.74
C LEU A 183 -4.35 7.09 -13.77
N LEU A 184 -3.38 7.87 -14.29
CA LEU A 184 -2.53 8.76 -13.49
C LEU A 184 -3.25 10.02 -13.01
N VAL A 185 -4.42 10.33 -13.58
CA VAL A 185 -5.30 11.42 -13.14
C VAL A 185 -6.55 10.88 -12.43
N GLY A 186 -6.50 9.62 -11.98
CA GLY A 186 -7.56 9.01 -11.20
C GLY A 186 -7.72 9.65 -9.80
N PRO A 187 -8.86 9.42 -9.14
CA PRO A 187 -9.12 9.94 -7.79
C PRO A 187 -8.04 9.61 -6.76
N ASP A 188 -7.40 8.44 -6.85
CA ASP A 188 -6.31 8.04 -5.96
C ASP A 188 -5.07 8.94 -6.08
N TYR A 189 -4.68 9.30 -7.31
CA TYR A 189 -3.54 10.19 -7.56
C TYR A 189 -3.86 11.61 -7.12
N ILE A 190 -5.04 12.11 -7.48
CA ILE A 190 -5.47 13.46 -7.11
C ILE A 190 -5.57 13.57 -5.59
N SER A 191 -6.23 12.63 -4.91
CA SER A 191 -6.38 12.66 -3.45
C SER A 191 -5.04 12.53 -2.73
N SER A 192 -4.13 11.68 -3.21
CA SER A 192 -2.78 11.55 -2.62
C SER A 192 -1.95 12.81 -2.83
N PHE A 193 -2.02 13.42 -4.02
CA PHE A 193 -1.36 14.69 -4.28
C PHE A 193 -1.91 15.81 -3.40
N LEU A 194 -3.24 15.93 -3.29
CA LEU A 194 -3.89 16.94 -2.45
C LEU A 194 -3.57 16.74 -0.97
N ALA A 195 -3.56 15.49 -0.48
CA ALA A 195 -3.16 15.18 0.89
C ALA A 195 -1.70 15.55 1.15
N THR A 196 -0.81 15.23 0.20
CA THR A 196 0.62 15.59 0.28
C THR A 196 0.80 17.10 0.29
N LEU A 197 0.13 17.81 -0.62
CA LEU A 197 0.18 19.27 -0.71
C LEU A 197 -0.36 19.93 0.56
N ALA A 198 -1.51 19.46 1.06
CA ALA A 198 -2.11 19.98 2.28
C ALA A 198 -1.18 19.77 3.48
N TYR A 199 -0.66 18.56 3.67
CA TYR A 199 0.30 18.29 4.74
C TYR A 199 1.54 19.16 4.60
N TYR A 200 2.15 19.21 3.40
CA TYR A 200 3.34 20.01 3.13
C TYR A 200 3.11 21.49 3.49
N VAL A 201 2.03 22.10 3.00
CA VAL A 201 1.72 23.52 3.26
C VAL A 201 1.43 23.79 4.75
N LEU A 202 0.70 22.90 5.43
CA LEU A 202 0.34 23.08 6.84
C LEU A 202 1.51 22.93 7.81
N THR A 203 2.64 22.39 7.34
CA THR A 203 3.81 22.06 8.16
C THR A 203 5.10 22.71 7.66
N SER A 204 5.00 23.59 6.65
CA SER A 204 6.12 24.41 6.14
C SER A 204 6.21 25.76 6.83
#